data_AF-A0A352NUJ3-F1
#
_entry.id   AF-A0A352NUJ3-F1
#
_cell.length_a   1.000
_cell.length_b   1.000
_cell.length_c   1.000
_cell.angle_alpha   90.00
_cell.angle_beta   90.00
_cell.angle_gamma   90.00
#
_symmetry.space_group_name_H-M   'P 1'
#
loop_
_entity.id
_entity.type
_entity.pdbx_description
1 polymer ?
#
loop_
_entity_poly.entity_id
_entity_poly.type
_entity_poly.pdbx_seq_one_letter_code
_entity_poly.pdbx_strand_id
1 'polypeptide(L)'
;CMNCGTPFCNWGCPTENVIPDWNDFVYRNNWKRAFERLILTNSFPEFTGRICPAICEGACTLGVNRKPVSIREIELNIIEKAF
;
A
#
# COMPACT_ATOMS: atom_id res chain seq x y z
N CYS A 1 -0.24 4.05 9.33
CA CYS A 1 -1.56 4.18 8.66
C CYS A 1 -2.56 4.74 9.66
N MET A 2 -3.48 5.60 9.25
CA MET A 2 -4.51 6.19 10.15
C MET A 2 -5.89 5.55 9.97
N ASN A 3 -6.01 4.51 9.13
CA ASN A 3 -7.27 3.89 8.74
C ASN A 3 -8.34 4.93 8.34
N CYS A 4 -8.02 5.74 7.32
CA CYS A 4 -8.87 6.86 6.90
C CYS A 4 -10.25 6.37 6.43
N GLY A 5 -11.33 7.03 6.87
CA GLY A 5 -12.69 6.73 6.40
C GLY A 5 -12.87 6.94 4.89
N THR A 6 -12.19 7.93 4.31
CA THR A 6 -12.08 8.10 2.85
C THR A 6 -10.61 8.01 2.44
N PRO A 7 -10.15 6.87 1.88
CA PRO A 7 -8.74 6.66 1.58
C PRO A 7 -8.34 7.31 0.25
N PHE A 8 -7.86 8.55 0.30
CA PHE A 8 -7.32 9.25 -0.88
C PHE A 8 -6.12 8.55 -1.52
N CYS A 9 -5.36 7.76 -0.76
CA CYS A 9 -4.26 6.97 -1.30
C CYS A 9 -4.72 5.92 -2.33
N ASN A 10 -5.95 5.38 -2.20
CA ASN A 10 -6.51 4.44 -3.19
C ASN A 10 -6.75 5.14 -4.52
N TRP A 11 -7.37 6.33 -4.47
CA TRP A 11 -7.64 7.16 -5.65
C TRP A 11 -6.37 7.68 -6.31
N GLY A 12 -5.31 7.88 -5.53
CA GLY A 12 -3.99 8.24 -6.05
C GLY A 12 -3.24 7.08 -6.71
N CYS A 13 -3.74 5.84 -6.65
CA CYS A 13 -3.10 4.68 -7.24
C CYS A 13 -3.73 4.33 -8.60
N PRO A 14 -2.96 4.27 -9.71
CA PRO A 14 -3.51 3.96 -11.03
C PRO A 14 -4.10 2.56 -11.16
N THR A 15 -3.68 1.62 -10.31
CA THR A 15 -4.20 0.25 -10.27
C THR A 15 -5.36 0.10 -9.30
N GLU A 16 -5.83 1.20 -8.70
CA GLU A 16 -6.91 1.24 -7.71
C GLU A 16 -6.69 0.25 -6.54
N ASN A 17 -5.43 0.12 -6.10
CA ASN A 17 -5.08 -0.74 -4.99
C ASN A 17 -5.84 -0.35 -3.72
N VAL A 18 -6.30 -1.35 -2.97
CA VAL A 18 -6.97 -1.14 -1.69
C VAL A 18 -5.94 -1.08 -0.56
N ILE A 19 -5.19 0.02 -0.54
CA ILE A 19 -4.02 0.25 0.32
C ILE A 19 -4.30 0.09 1.81
N PRO A 20 -5.40 0.64 2.37
CA PRO A 20 -5.70 0.46 3.79
C PRO A 20 -5.85 -1.00 4.22
N ASP A 21 -6.43 -1.85 3.38
CA ASP A 21 -6.74 -3.25 3.73
C ASP A 21 -5.47 -4.05 3.97
N TRP A 22 -4.56 -4.09 2.97
CA TRP A 22 -3.33 -4.84 3.13
C TRP A 22 -2.39 -4.19 4.15
N ASN A 23 -2.48 -2.89 4.37
CA ASN A 23 -1.70 -2.20 5.40
C ASN A 23 -2.19 -2.54 6.82
N ASP A 24 -3.50 -2.74 7.02
CA ASP A 24 -4.04 -3.27 8.28
C ASP A 24 -3.57 -4.71 8.53
N PHE A 25 -3.55 -5.56 7.48
CA PHE A 25 -2.99 -6.90 7.61
C PHE A 25 -1.51 -6.90 7.95
N VAL A 26 -0.70 -6.02 7.35
CA VAL A 26 0.71 -5.81 7.72
C VAL A 26 0.84 -5.38 9.18
N TYR A 27 0.03 -4.40 9.61
CA TYR A 27 0.03 -3.93 11.00
C TYR A 27 -0.29 -5.05 12.00
N ARG A 28 -1.19 -5.98 11.63
CA ARG A 28 -1.55 -7.17 12.42
C ARG A 28 -0.57 -8.35 12.26
N ASN A 29 0.58 -8.16 11.61
CA ASN A 29 1.55 -9.21 11.27
C ASN A 29 0.97 -10.36 10.43
N ASN A 30 -0.12 -10.15 9.70
CA ASN A 30 -0.73 -11.14 8.83
C ASN A 30 -0.26 -10.95 7.38
N TRP A 31 1.02 -11.26 7.14
CA TRP A 31 1.69 -11.07 5.85
C TRP A 31 1.05 -11.87 4.71
N LYS A 32 0.56 -13.08 5.00
CA LYS A 32 -0.10 -13.93 4.00
C LYS A 32 -1.39 -13.27 3.47
N ARG A 33 -2.27 -12.79 4.37
CA ARG A 33 -3.48 -12.07 3.93
C ARG A 33 -3.17 -10.74 3.27
N ALA A 34 -2.12 -10.04 3.72
CA ALA A 34 -1.68 -8.81 3.05
C ALA A 34 -1.30 -9.08 1.59
N PHE A 35 -0.54 -10.15 1.34
CA PHE A 35 -0.17 -10.58 -0.02
C PHE A 35 -1.39 -11.03 -0.84
N GLU A 36 -2.24 -11.91 -0.30
CA GLU A 36 -3.47 -12.35 -0.95
C GLU A 36 -4.37 -11.17 -1.33
N ARG A 37 -4.42 -10.12 -0.49
CA ARG A 37 -5.20 -8.92 -0.80
C ARG A 37 -4.55 -8.04 -1.86
N LEU A 38 -3.23 -7.89 -1.81
CA LEU A 38 -2.44 -7.06 -2.71
C LEU A 38 -2.47 -7.61 -4.15
N ILE A 39 -2.31 -8.93 -4.32
CA ILE A 39 -2.25 -9.57 -5.64
C ILE A 39 -3.60 -9.53 -6.38
N LEU A 40 -4.71 -9.36 -5.66
CA LEU A 40 -6.05 -9.24 -6.26
C LEU A 40 -6.24 -7.95 -7.06
N THR A 41 -5.55 -6.87 -6.69
CA THR A 41 -5.68 -5.56 -7.37
C THR A 41 -4.45 -5.21 -8.21
N ASN A 42 -3.28 -5.74 -7.86
CA ASN A 42 -2.05 -5.54 -8.61
C ASN A 42 -1.44 -6.89 -8.99
N SER A 43 -1.37 -7.16 -10.29
CA SER A 43 -0.79 -8.42 -10.80
C SER A 43 0.73 -8.48 -10.66
N PHE A 44 1.43 -7.34 -10.56
CA PHE A 44 2.90 -7.27 -10.53
C PHE A 44 3.43 -6.40 -9.38
N PRO A 45 3.17 -6.78 -8.12
CA PRO A 45 3.58 -6.02 -6.95
C PRO A 45 5.11 -5.95 -6.75
N GLU A 46 5.87 -6.91 -7.30
CA GLU A 46 7.34 -6.87 -7.29
C GLU A 46 7.88 -5.69 -8.11
N PHE A 47 7.27 -5.42 -9.26
CA PHE A 47 7.67 -4.33 -10.14
C PHE A 47 7.25 -2.99 -9.55
N THR A 48 5.99 -2.86 -9.13
CA THR A 48 5.47 -1.61 -8.56
C THR A 48 6.21 -1.24 -7.29
N GLY A 49 6.54 -2.19 -6.41
CA GLY A 49 7.31 -1.92 -5.19
C GLY A 49 8.70 -1.31 -5.45
N ARG A 50 9.30 -1.57 -6.61
CA ARG A 50 10.65 -1.06 -6.95
C ARG A 50 10.64 0.19 -7.83
N ILE A 51 9.77 0.24 -8.84
CA ILE A 51 9.82 1.29 -9.88
C ILE A 51 8.74 2.37 -9.72
N CYS A 52 7.72 2.14 -8.89
CA CYS A 52 6.60 3.07 -8.79
C CYS A 52 7.09 4.46 -8.30
N PRO A 53 6.62 5.56 -8.94
CA PRO A 53 6.89 6.92 -8.49
C PRO A 53 6.12 7.31 -7.22
N ALA A 54 5.34 6.38 -6.63
CA ALA A 54 4.66 6.53 -5.35
C ALA A 54 3.67 7.72 -5.26
N ILE A 55 2.92 7.99 -6.33
CA ILE A 55 1.90 9.05 -6.35
C ILE A 55 0.79 8.88 -5.30
N CYS A 56 0.53 7.64 -4.86
CA CYS A 56 -0.38 7.32 -3.77
C CYS A 56 0.10 7.85 -2.40
N GLU A 57 1.42 8.00 -2.20
CA GLU A 57 2.00 8.60 -0.99
C GLU A 57 1.78 10.11 -0.99
N GLY A 58 1.88 10.76 -2.15
CA GLY A 58 1.54 12.18 -2.31
C GLY A 58 0.06 12.47 -2.06
N ALA A 59 -0.83 11.54 -2.41
CA ALA A 59 -2.27 11.63 -2.11
C ALA A 59 -2.63 11.26 -0.66
N CYS A 60 -1.68 10.86 0.18
CA CYS A 60 -1.96 10.42 1.54
C CYS A 60 -2.42 11.61 2.40
N THR A 61 -3.58 11.49 3.07
CA THR A 61 -4.10 12.53 3.98
C THR A 61 -3.12 12.89 5.10
N LEU A 62 -2.31 11.92 5.55
CA LEU A 62 -1.28 12.17 6.55
C LEU A 62 -0.22 13.15 6.05
N GLY A 63 0.04 13.17 4.74
CA GLY A 63 0.97 14.04 4.03
C GLY A 63 0.70 15.55 4.20
N VAL A 64 -0.52 15.93 4.59
CA VAL A 64 -0.88 17.34 4.82
C VAL A 64 -0.21 17.90 6.08
N ASN A 65 -0.11 17.08 7.14
CA ASN A 65 0.36 17.52 8.45
C ASN A 65 1.68 16.87 8.87
N ARG A 66 2.03 15.71 8.28
CA ARG A 66 3.20 14.88 8.65
C ARG A 66 3.74 14.19 7.41
N LYS A 67 4.82 13.43 7.57
CA LYS A 67 5.33 12.57 6.49
C LYS A 67 4.23 11.56 6.09
N PRO A 68 4.00 11.33 4.78
CA PRO A 68 3.04 10.35 4.31
C PRO A 68 3.48 8.94 4.70
N VAL A 69 2.56 7.99 4.59
CA VAL A 69 2.88 6.57 4.79
C VAL A 69 3.71 6.08 3.60
N SER A 70 4.81 5.36 3.85
CA SER A 70 5.66 4.72 2.84
C SER A 70 4.97 3.51 2.20
N ILE A 71 3.89 3.75 1.44
CA ILE A 71 3.05 2.72 0.81
C ILE A 71 3.87 1.83 -0.11
N ARG A 72 4.74 2.41 -0.94
CA ARG A 72 5.58 1.64 -1.88
C ARG A 72 6.53 0.69 -1.17
N GLU A 73 7.12 1.15 -0.06
CA GLU A 73 8.07 0.36 0.71
C GLU A 73 7.36 -0.77 1.47
N ILE A 74 6.14 -0.53 1.96
CA ILE A 74 5.33 -1.60 2.55
C ILE A 74 4.90 -2.63 1.49
N GLU A 75 4.52 -2.18 0.29
CA GLU A 75 4.19 -3.06 -0.84
C GLU A 75 5.38 -3.98 -1.18
N LEU A 76 6.59 -3.42 -1.28
CA LEU A 76 7.81 -4.20 -1.50
C LEU A 76 8.07 -5.21 -0.36
N ASN A 77 7.96 -4.76 0.89
CA ASN A 77 8.14 -5.63 2.06
C ASN A 77 7.14 -6.79 2.13
N ILE A 78 5.90 -6.60 1.65
CA ILE A 78 4.91 -7.69 1.56
C ILE A 78 5.41 -8.78 0.61
N ILE A 79 5.99 -8.39 -0.54
CA ILE A 79 6.52 -9.34 -1.54
C ILE A 79 7.78 -10.03 -1.03
N GLU A 80 8.71 -9.30 -0.43
CA GLU A 80 9.95 -9.86 0.12
C GLU A 80 9.73 -10.81 1.31
N LYS A 81 8.56 -10.76 1.97
CA LYS A 81 8.20 -11.71 3.03
C LYS A 81 7.33 -12.86 2.55
N ALA A 82 6.69 -12.71 1.40
CA ALA A 82 5.86 -13.75 0.80
C ALA A 82 6.69 -14.80 0.05
N PHE A 83 7.86 -14.42 -0.45
CA PHE A 83 8.84 -15.25 -1.14
C PHE A 83 10.13 -15.37 -0.33
#